data_AF-A0A436ZX78-F1
#
_entry.id   AF-A0A436ZX78-F1
#
_cell.length_a   1.000
_cell.length_b   1.000
_cell.length_c   1.000
_cell.angle_alpha   90.00
_cell.angle_beta   90.00
_cell.angle_gamma   90.00
#
_symmetry.space_group_name_H-M   'P 1'
#
loop_
_entity.id
_entity.type
_entity.pdbx_description
1 polymer ?
#
loop_
_entity_poly.entity_id
_entity_poly.type
_entity_poly.pdbx_seq_one_letter_code
_entity_poly.pdbx_strand_id
1 'polypeptide(L)'
;MVYGVPGLLVFKCTGTIRSRPRTSARVFFDHDITYTVRTFCVSRQCQSGHNKWSKIRHDKGKKDANKANSFSKLSEQITEYTKRYGADPKMNGRLKLLLDQAKKSGMSGTSMDNAVKRGQGLSISGKPLETVNIEGMTQEGVSFIVECVTDNKLRTLQDVRLIINKAGGKLTPVSYLFVKHPYMHLTGPEDLSPENQMAALEDPVLTLSIEYVGLLPGETSTWEARVEYSEPPMQLVEDMQKMLPEGWSVTKTGLKYYPSEHVQVEDESEAGDAFRNFVEKLEDCPDVSEIYSNLRWSSYEPPKHEIVLTE
;
A
#
# COMPACT_ATOMS: atom_id res chain seq x y z
N MET A 1 8.04 2.08 65.36
CA MET A 1 8.03 0.62 65.56
C MET A 1 7.83 -0.05 64.21
N VAL A 2 8.79 -0.89 63.82
CA VAL A 2 8.79 -1.95 62.78
C VAL A 2 8.68 -1.48 61.31
N TYR A 3 9.81 -1.27 60.60
CA TYR A 3 10.54 -2.21 59.68
C TYR A 3 9.63 -2.76 58.56
N GLY A 4 9.83 -2.66 57.24
CA GLY A 4 11.01 -2.47 56.39
C GLY A 4 11.42 -3.79 55.72
N VAL A 5 11.01 -4.10 54.47
CA VAL A 5 11.68 -5.05 53.53
C VAL A 5 11.24 -4.81 52.07
N PRO A 6 12.18 -4.66 51.10
CA PRO A 6 11.93 -4.80 49.66
C PRO A 6 12.19 -6.23 49.17
N GLY A 7 11.26 -6.78 48.38
CA GLY A 7 11.33 -8.14 47.83
C GLY A 7 12.20 -8.23 46.58
N LEU A 8 13.40 -8.81 46.75
CA LEU A 8 14.32 -9.26 45.71
C LEU A 8 13.77 -10.55 45.07
N LEU A 9 13.42 -10.53 43.78
CA LEU A 9 13.01 -11.73 43.04
C LEU A 9 14.26 -12.45 42.50
N VAL A 10 14.66 -13.53 43.17
CA VAL A 10 15.73 -14.43 42.74
C VAL A 10 15.13 -15.50 41.83
N PHE A 11 15.47 -15.49 40.54
CA PHE A 11 15.20 -16.61 39.64
C PHE A 11 16.19 -17.75 39.91
N LYS A 12 15.68 -18.87 40.46
CA LYS A 12 16.42 -20.13 40.59
C LYS A 12 16.56 -20.80 39.22
N CYS A 13 17.80 -20.98 38.76
CA CYS A 13 18.16 -21.94 37.72
C CYS A 13 17.76 -23.37 38.14
N THR A 14 16.77 -23.96 37.48
CA THR A 14 16.53 -25.41 37.53
C THR A 14 17.30 -26.08 36.39
N GLY A 15 18.56 -26.41 36.66
CA GLY A 15 19.38 -27.26 35.79
C GLY A 15 18.99 -28.72 35.96
N THR A 16 18.50 -29.36 34.91
CA THR A 16 18.14 -30.78 34.88
C THR A 16 19.40 -31.62 34.69
N ILE A 17 19.89 -32.22 35.78
CA ILE A 17 21.03 -33.15 35.76
C ILE A 17 20.57 -34.49 35.16
N ARG A 18 21.01 -34.81 33.93
CA ARG A 18 20.86 -36.15 33.34
C ARG A 18 22.01 -37.04 33.81
N SER A 19 21.76 -37.92 34.77
CA SER A 19 22.66 -39.00 35.14
C SER A 19 22.62 -40.11 34.08
N ARG A 20 23.74 -40.38 33.40
CA ARG A 20 23.94 -41.60 32.60
C ARG A 20 24.46 -42.71 33.52
N PRO A 21 23.88 -43.92 33.54
CA PRO A 21 24.49 -45.05 34.23
C PRO A 21 25.71 -45.54 33.44
N ARG A 22 26.88 -45.56 34.10
CA ARG A 22 28.06 -46.32 33.66
C ARG A 22 27.84 -47.78 34.03
N THR A 23 27.50 -48.62 33.07
CA THR A 23 27.64 -50.08 33.21
C THR A 23 28.90 -50.52 32.47
N SER A 24 29.99 -50.74 33.20
CA SER A 24 31.13 -51.52 32.71
C SER A 24 31.15 -52.85 33.45
N ALA A 25 30.48 -53.86 32.90
CA ALA A 25 30.72 -55.25 33.29
C ALA A 25 31.86 -55.77 32.41
N ARG A 26 33.03 -56.01 33.00
CA ARG A 26 34.10 -56.81 32.37
C ARG A 26 33.75 -58.28 32.57
N VAL A 27 33.52 -59.00 31.49
CA VAL A 27 33.51 -60.46 31.48
C VAL A 27 34.80 -60.90 30.81
N PHE A 28 35.67 -61.55 31.58
CA PHE A 28 36.82 -62.28 31.05
C PHE A 28 36.32 -63.64 30.57
N PHE A 29 36.43 -63.91 29.27
CA PHE A 29 36.58 -65.27 28.76
C PHE A 29 37.49 -65.26 27.54
N ASP A 30 38.32 -66.30 27.53
CA ASP A 30 39.39 -66.64 26.62
C ASP A 30 38.89 -66.91 25.19
N HIS A 31 39.79 -66.68 24.23
CA HIS A 31 39.74 -67.03 22.80
C HIS A 31 39.04 -66.07 21.83
N ASP A 32 39.85 -65.61 20.86
CA ASP A 32 39.55 -64.77 19.72
C ASP A 32 38.47 -65.36 18.80
N ILE A 33 37.23 -64.84 18.90
CA ILE A 33 36.32 -64.75 17.75
C ILE A 33 35.52 -63.44 17.85
N THR A 34 35.89 -62.43 17.07
CA THR A 34 35.17 -61.16 16.98
C THR A 34 33.95 -61.30 16.06
N TYR A 35 32.81 -61.72 16.61
CA TYR A 35 31.53 -61.63 15.90
C TYR A 35 31.05 -60.17 15.86
N THR A 36 31.06 -59.54 14.69
CA THR A 36 30.47 -58.22 14.46
C THR A 36 28.94 -58.36 14.44
N VAL A 37 28.30 -58.30 15.61
CA VAL A 37 26.83 -58.27 15.68
C VAL A 37 26.36 -56.86 15.34
N ARG A 38 25.87 -56.68 14.11
CA ARG A 38 25.13 -55.45 13.74
C ARG A 38 23.79 -55.45 14.47
N THR A 39 23.67 -54.63 15.51
CA THR A 39 22.36 -54.32 16.10
C THR A 39 21.53 -53.53 15.10
N PHE A 40 20.46 -54.14 14.57
CA PHE A 40 19.44 -53.45 13.79
C PHE A 40 18.65 -52.51 14.71
N CYS A 41 18.88 -51.20 14.59
CA CYS A 41 17.96 -50.20 15.13
C CYS A 41 16.78 -50.03 14.17
N VAL A 42 15.60 -50.53 14.56
CA VAL A 42 14.35 -50.22 13.85
C VAL A 42 13.80 -48.92 14.43
N SER A 43 14.08 -47.78 13.78
CA SER A 43 13.32 -46.57 14.07
C SER A 43 11.92 -46.73 13.47
N ARG A 44 10.87 -46.39 14.21
CA ARG A 44 9.52 -46.27 13.62
C ARG A 44 9.62 -45.22 12.52
N GLN A 45 9.11 -45.53 11.31
CA GLN A 45 8.87 -44.51 10.30
C GLN A 45 7.97 -43.44 10.92
N CYS A 46 8.54 -42.28 11.26
CA CYS A 46 7.75 -41.09 11.48
C CYS A 46 7.14 -40.75 10.12
N GLN A 47 5.86 -41.08 9.94
CA GLN A 47 5.05 -40.53 8.86
C GLN A 47 5.27 -39.02 8.88
N SER A 48 5.81 -38.47 7.79
CA SER A 48 5.94 -37.03 7.64
C SER A 48 4.56 -36.41 7.84
N GLY A 49 4.46 -35.45 8.76
CA GLY A 49 3.19 -34.85 9.17
C GLY A 49 2.45 -34.25 7.97
N HIS A 50 1.51 -35.01 7.42
CA HIS A 50 0.59 -34.58 6.38
C HIS A 50 -0.49 -33.70 7.02
N ASN A 51 -0.10 -32.52 7.53
CA ASN A 51 -1.06 -31.58 8.08
C ASN A 51 -1.91 -30.99 6.94
N LYS A 52 -3.03 -31.64 6.67
CA LYS A 52 -4.06 -31.20 5.72
C LYS A 52 -4.45 -29.74 5.99
N TRP A 53 -4.46 -29.32 7.26
CA TRP A 53 -4.73 -27.93 7.64
C TRP A 53 -3.65 -26.95 7.16
N SER A 54 -2.36 -27.30 7.24
CA SER A 54 -1.29 -26.43 6.74
C SER A 54 -1.45 -26.17 5.24
N LYS A 55 -1.69 -27.22 4.43
CA LYS A 55 -1.91 -27.07 2.98
C LYS A 55 -3.19 -26.26 2.67
N ILE A 56 -4.31 -26.60 3.32
CA ILE A 56 -5.58 -25.87 3.14
C ILE A 56 -5.45 -24.40 3.57
N ARG A 57 -4.71 -24.10 4.65
CA ARG A 57 -4.53 -22.73 5.13
C ARG A 57 -3.82 -21.85 4.11
N HIS A 58 -2.77 -22.34 3.46
CA HIS A 58 -2.07 -21.58 2.43
C HIS A 58 -2.96 -21.33 1.20
N ASP A 59 -3.64 -22.37 0.71
CA ASP A 59 -4.55 -22.24 -0.44
C ASP A 59 -5.75 -21.34 -0.13
N LYS A 60 -6.31 -21.46 1.08
CA LYS A 60 -7.41 -20.60 1.54
C LYS A 60 -6.94 -19.16 1.73
N GLY A 61 -5.78 -18.94 2.34
CA GLY A 61 -5.21 -17.60 2.52
C GLY A 61 -5.02 -16.87 1.20
N LYS A 62 -4.48 -17.56 0.18
CA LYS A 62 -4.34 -16.98 -1.17
C LYS A 62 -5.69 -16.66 -1.80
N LYS A 63 -6.67 -17.56 -1.68
CA LYS A 63 -8.03 -17.33 -2.22
C LYS A 63 -8.76 -16.19 -1.50
N ASP A 64 -8.65 -16.12 -0.18
CA ASP A 64 -9.28 -15.09 0.64
C ASP A 64 -8.64 -13.72 0.37
N ALA A 65 -7.31 -13.65 0.21
CA ALA A 65 -6.61 -12.43 -0.19
C ALA A 65 -7.04 -11.93 -1.58
N ASN A 66 -7.11 -12.83 -2.57
CA ASN A 66 -7.58 -12.48 -3.91
C ASN A 66 -9.04 -11.98 -3.91
N LYS A 67 -9.88 -12.60 -3.08
CA LYS A 67 -11.28 -12.20 -2.91
C LYS A 67 -11.39 -10.84 -2.23
N ALA A 68 -10.59 -10.59 -1.19
CA ALA A 68 -10.51 -9.29 -0.54
C ALA A 68 -10.10 -8.19 -1.53
N ASN A 69 -9.06 -8.43 -2.34
CA ASN A 69 -8.64 -7.48 -3.37
C ASN A 69 -9.74 -7.20 -4.40
N SER A 70 -10.51 -8.21 -4.80
CA SER A 70 -11.64 -8.02 -5.71
C SER A 70 -12.76 -7.19 -5.07
N PHE A 71 -13.00 -7.36 -3.77
CA PHE A 71 -13.98 -6.56 -3.03
C PHE A 71 -13.54 -5.11 -2.86
N SER A 72 -12.26 -4.86 -2.60
CA SER A 72 -11.71 -3.50 -2.55
C SER A 72 -11.88 -2.79 -3.89
N LYS A 73 -11.49 -3.44 -5.00
CA LYS A 73 -11.66 -2.89 -6.36
C LYS A 73 -13.12 -2.56 -6.69
N LEU A 74 -14.05 -3.46 -6.36
CA LEU A 74 -15.48 -3.22 -6.57
C LEU A 74 -16.01 -2.08 -5.68
N SER A 75 -15.56 -1.99 -4.43
CA SER A 75 -15.92 -0.91 -3.51
C SER A 75 -15.46 0.46 -4.02
N GLU A 76 -14.23 0.53 -4.52
CA GLU A 76 -13.64 1.74 -5.12
C GLU A 76 -14.45 2.18 -6.35
N GLN A 77 -14.73 1.26 -7.27
CA GLN A 77 -15.55 1.56 -8.45
C GLN A 77 -16.96 2.01 -8.07
N ILE A 78 -17.63 1.33 -7.14
CA ILE A 78 -18.97 1.74 -6.65
C ILE A 78 -18.93 3.16 -6.09
N THR A 79 -17.92 3.47 -5.26
CA THR A 79 -17.73 4.78 -4.65
C THR A 79 -17.54 5.86 -5.73
N GLU A 80 -16.68 5.59 -6.71
CA GLU A 80 -16.36 6.51 -7.79
C GLU A 80 -17.55 6.78 -8.71
N TYR A 81 -18.23 5.74 -9.19
CA TYR A 81 -19.41 5.91 -10.05
C TYR A 81 -20.56 6.58 -9.31
N THR A 82 -20.69 6.34 -8.01
CA THR A 82 -21.65 7.05 -7.16
C THR A 82 -21.29 8.54 -7.04
N LYS A 83 -20.01 8.87 -6.85
CA LYS A 83 -19.51 10.25 -6.77
C LYS A 83 -19.73 11.02 -8.06
N ARG A 84 -19.49 10.38 -9.22
CA ARG A 84 -19.57 11.03 -10.55
C ARG A 84 -21.01 11.16 -11.07
N TYR A 85 -21.84 10.14 -10.90
CA TYR A 85 -23.16 10.06 -11.57
C TYR A 85 -24.35 9.93 -10.61
N GLY A 86 -24.10 10.04 -9.30
CA GLY A 86 -25.12 9.92 -8.26
C GLY A 86 -25.37 8.49 -7.78
N ALA A 87 -26.09 8.40 -6.66
CA ALA A 87 -26.26 7.16 -5.90
C ALA A 87 -27.48 6.31 -6.29
N ASP A 88 -28.39 6.82 -7.13
CA ASP A 88 -29.57 6.06 -7.53
C ASP A 88 -29.21 5.05 -8.65
N PRO A 89 -29.32 3.73 -8.40
CA PRO A 89 -29.04 2.71 -9.42
C PRO A 89 -30.00 2.75 -10.63
N LYS A 90 -31.15 3.41 -10.51
CA LYS A 90 -32.08 3.59 -11.64
C LYS A 90 -31.58 4.63 -12.63
N MET A 91 -30.93 5.68 -12.13
CA MET A 91 -30.36 6.75 -12.94
C MET A 91 -28.96 6.38 -13.44
N ASN A 92 -28.22 5.59 -12.67
CA ASN A 92 -26.86 5.16 -12.98
C ASN A 92 -26.80 3.66 -13.34
N GLY A 93 -26.93 3.37 -14.64
CA GLY A 93 -26.89 1.99 -15.16
C GLY A 93 -25.55 1.27 -14.90
N ARG A 94 -24.44 2.00 -14.84
CA ARG A 94 -23.11 1.43 -14.50
C ARG A 94 -23.04 1.05 -13.02
N LEU A 95 -23.54 1.90 -12.12
CA LEU A 95 -23.64 1.55 -10.69
C LEU A 95 -24.49 0.30 -10.48
N LYS A 96 -25.62 0.17 -11.19
CA LYS A 96 -26.44 -1.04 -11.14
C LYS A 96 -25.66 -2.30 -11.55
N LEU A 97 -24.92 -2.23 -12.65
CA LEU A 97 -24.07 -3.34 -13.11
C LEU A 97 -23.03 -3.73 -12.05
N LEU A 98 -22.36 -2.74 -11.45
CA LEU A 98 -21.35 -2.96 -10.40
C LEU A 98 -21.96 -3.58 -9.14
N LEU A 99 -23.14 -3.12 -8.71
CA LEU A 99 -23.87 -3.70 -7.58
C LEU A 99 -24.27 -5.16 -7.86
N ASP A 100 -24.70 -5.46 -9.09
CA ASP A 100 -25.03 -6.84 -9.48
C ASP A 100 -23.77 -7.74 -9.56
N GLN A 101 -22.64 -7.21 -10.02
CA GLN A 101 -21.35 -7.90 -9.99
C GLN A 101 -20.86 -8.15 -8.56
N ALA A 102 -20.98 -7.17 -7.66
CA ALA A 102 -20.64 -7.29 -6.24
C ALA A 102 -21.52 -8.33 -5.53
N LYS A 103 -22.82 -8.39 -5.84
CA LYS A 103 -23.70 -9.46 -5.35
C LYS A 103 -23.24 -10.83 -5.84
N LYS A 104 -22.90 -10.96 -7.13
CA LYS A 104 -22.41 -12.23 -7.71
C LYS A 104 -21.09 -12.70 -7.11
N SER A 105 -20.20 -11.79 -6.71
CA SER A 105 -18.93 -12.12 -6.05
C SER A 105 -19.09 -12.46 -4.55
N GLY A 106 -20.31 -12.29 -4.01
CA GLY A 106 -20.65 -12.59 -2.62
C GLY A 106 -20.29 -11.47 -1.65
N MET A 107 -20.21 -10.22 -2.12
CA MET A 107 -20.05 -9.05 -1.26
C MET A 107 -21.32 -8.82 -0.42
N SER A 108 -21.16 -8.45 0.85
CA SER A 108 -22.30 -8.21 1.74
C SER A 108 -23.09 -6.97 1.33
N GLY A 109 -24.41 -6.98 1.56
CA GLY A 109 -25.29 -5.82 1.35
C GLY A 109 -24.78 -4.57 2.04
N THR A 110 -24.39 -4.71 3.30
CA THR A 110 -23.84 -3.63 4.12
C THR A 110 -22.55 -3.03 3.55
N SER A 111 -21.68 -3.85 2.96
CA SER A 111 -20.45 -3.35 2.33
C SER A 111 -20.74 -2.55 1.06
N MET A 112 -21.71 -2.99 0.25
CA MET A 112 -22.14 -2.25 -0.94
C MET A 112 -22.80 -0.92 -0.56
N ASP A 113 -23.68 -0.92 0.44
CA ASP A 113 -24.34 0.29 0.93
C ASP A 113 -23.33 1.30 1.49
N ASN A 114 -22.29 0.82 2.19
CA ASN A 114 -21.23 1.67 2.70
C ASN A 114 -20.39 2.31 1.58
N ALA A 115 -20.11 1.57 0.50
CA ALA A 115 -19.42 2.12 -0.68
C ALA A 115 -20.26 3.21 -1.37
N VAL A 116 -21.57 2.99 -1.51
CA VAL A 116 -22.50 4.00 -2.06
C VAL A 116 -22.52 5.25 -1.17
N LYS A 117 -22.67 5.08 0.16
CA LYS A 117 -22.64 6.21 1.11
C LYS A 117 -21.33 6.99 1.03
N ARG A 118 -20.19 6.30 0.95
CA ARG A 118 -18.88 6.95 0.79
C ARG A 118 -18.81 7.76 -0.50
N GLY A 119 -19.38 7.25 -1.58
CA GLY A 119 -19.50 7.97 -2.86
C GLY A 119 -20.37 9.22 -2.78
N GLN A 120 -21.37 9.24 -1.89
CA GLN A 120 -22.18 10.43 -1.59
C GLN A 120 -21.47 11.44 -0.67
N GLY A 121 -20.23 11.19 -0.26
CA GLY A 121 -19.53 12.01 0.72
C GLY A 121 -20.05 11.82 2.14
N LEU A 122 -20.69 10.68 2.44
CA LEU A 122 -21.19 10.34 3.76
C LEU A 122 -20.36 9.23 4.39
N SER A 123 -20.15 9.33 5.70
CA SER A 123 -19.53 8.28 6.50
C SER A 123 -20.49 7.12 6.72
N ILE A 124 -19.98 6.01 7.27
CA ILE A 124 -20.82 4.86 7.67
C ILE A 124 -21.92 5.31 8.64
N SER A 125 -21.61 6.31 9.47
CA SER A 125 -22.52 6.93 10.44
C SER A 125 -23.48 7.95 9.82
N GLY A 126 -23.37 8.23 8.51
CA GLY A 126 -24.19 9.21 7.79
C GLY A 126 -23.75 10.67 7.99
N LYS A 127 -22.56 10.90 8.56
CA LYS A 127 -22.00 12.24 8.71
C LYS A 127 -21.31 12.68 7.40
N PRO A 128 -21.30 13.98 7.07
CA PRO A 128 -20.53 14.46 5.92
C PRO A 128 -19.04 14.18 6.14
N LEU A 129 -18.37 13.74 5.08
CA LEU A 129 -16.93 13.59 5.04
C LEU A 129 -16.29 14.95 4.75
N GLU A 130 -15.27 15.30 5.52
CA GLU A 130 -14.43 16.47 5.32
C GLU A 130 -13.00 16.05 4.95
N THR A 131 -12.35 16.85 4.10
CA THR A 131 -10.95 16.67 3.75
C THR A 131 -10.07 17.44 4.75
N VAL A 132 -9.07 16.77 5.32
CA VAL A 132 -8.12 17.34 6.26
C VAL A 132 -6.71 17.04 5.77
N ASN A 133 -5.91 18.09 5.55
CA ASN A 133 -4.51 17.96 5.20
C ASN A 133 -3.66 18.01 6.47
N ILE A 134 -2.80 17.02 6.65
CA ILE A 134 -1.88 16.92 7.77
C ILE A 134 -0.47 16.97 7.21
N GLU A 135 0.28 17.98 7.63
CA GLU A 135 1.59 18.30 7.10
C GLU A 135 2.68 18.02 8.13
N GLY A 136 3.82 17.52 7.68
CA GLY A 136 4.94 17.25 8.57
C GLY A 136 6.24 16.94 7.86
N MET A 137 7.25 16.71 8.68
CA MET A 137 8.60 16.34 8.25
C MET A 137 9.07 15.16 9.11
N THR A 138 9.72 14.20 8.48
CA THR A 138 10.35 13.07 9.17
C THR A 138 11.67 13.48 9.81
N GLN A 139 12.26 12.61 10.62
CA GLN A 139 13.57 12.84 11.23
C GLN A 139 14.69 13.05 10.18
N GLU A 140 14.54 12.41 9.02
CA GLU A 140 15.50 12.44 7.90
C GLU A 140 15.36 13.67 6.99
N GLY A 141 14.51 14.64 7.38
CA GLY A 141 14.28 15.87 6.61
C GLY A 141 13.29 15.73 5.45
N VAL A 142 12.73 14.53 5.23
CA VAL A 142 11.69 14.31 4.21
C VAL A 142 10.40 14.99 4.65
N SER A 143 9.91 15.90 3.82
CA SER A 143 8.62 16.57 3.98
C SER A 143 7.50 15.77 3.38
N PHE A 144 6.33 15.76 4.03
CA PHE A 144 5.16 15.03 3.57
C PHE A 144 3.86 15.77 3.85
N ILE A 145 2.86 15.51 3.00
CA ILE A 145 1.47 15.95 3.14
C ILE A 145 0.60 14.69 3.10
N VAL A 146 -0.18 14.47 4.16
CA VAL A 146 -1.16 13.39 4.24
C VAL A 146 -2.55 13.99 4.05
N GLU A 147 -3.22 13.64 2.96
CA GLU A 147 -4.61 14.01 2.72
C GLU A 147 -5.52 12.95 3.33
N CYS A 148 -6.34 13.37 4.29
CA CYS A 148 -7.30 12.51 4.98
C CYS A 148 -8.73 12.88 4.60
N VAL A 149 -9.60 11.89 4.47
CA VAL A 149 -11.04 12.08 4.26
C VAL A 149 -11.77 11.41 5.42
N THR A 150 -12.36 12.21 6.30
CA THR A 150 -12.85 11.74 7.60
C THR A 150 -14.18 12.37 7.99
N ASP A 151 -14.90 11.74 8.90
CA ASP A 151 -16.11 12.28 9.54
C ASP A 151 -15.86 12.83 10.95
N ASN A 152 -14.60 12.77 11.40
CA ASN A 152 -14.17 13.25 12.70
C ASN A 152 -12.70 13.68 12.64
N LYS A 153 -12.47 14.95 12.28
CA LYS A 153 -11.14 15.57 12.24
C LYS A 153 -10.30 15.37 13.50
N LEU A 154 -10.89 15.47 14.70
CA LEU A 154 -10.11 15.37 15.95
C LEU A 154 -9.56 13.96 16.17
N ARG A 155 -10.34 12.92 15.84
CA ARG A 155 -9.89 11.53 15.88
C ARG A 155 -8.73 11.32 14.91
N THR A 156 -8.93 11.66 13.64
CA THR A 156 -7.93 11.46 12.58
C THR A 156 -6.64 12.22 12.87
N LEU A 157 -6.72 13.45 13.36
CA LEU A 157 -5.54 14.22 13.78
C LEU A 157 -4.76 13.53 14.90
N GLN A 158 -5.44 12.91 15.87
CA GLN A 158 -4.79 12.19 16.96
C GLN A 158 -4.11 10.91 16.47
N ASP A 159 -4.80 10.14 15.63
CA ASP A 159 -4.29 8.87 15.08
C ASP A 159 -3.06 9.10 14.20
N VAL A 160 -3.16 10.03 13.24
CA VAL A 160 -2.04 10.37 12.35
C VAL A 160 -0.88 10.99 13.12
N ARG A 161 -1.14 11.87 14.10
CA ARG A 161 -0.09 12.43 14.97
C ARG A 161 0.65 11.34 15.74
N LEU A 162 -0.06 10.33 16.25
CA LEU A 162 0.56 9.22 16.96
C LEU A 162 1.51 8.44 16.05
N ILE A 163 1.12 8.21 14.79
CA ILE A 163 1.95 7.53 13.78
C ILE A 163 3.21 8.37 13.49
N ILE A 164 3.05 9.67 13.23
CA ILE A 164 4.15 10.60 12.96
C ILE A 164 5.14 10.63 14.14
N ASN A 165 4.66 10.78 15.36
CA ASN A 165 5.51 10.83 16.56
C ASN A 165 6.25 9.51 16.78
N LYS A 166 5.62 8.36 16.52
CA LYS A 166 6.27 7.04 16.62
C LYS A 166 7.37 6.85 15.57
N ALA A 167 7.27 7.52 14.43
CA ALA A 167 8.28 7.53 13.38
C ALA A 167 9.35 8.63 13.58
N GLY A 168 9.35 9.35 14.71
CA GLY A 168 10.31 10.42 14.98
C GLY A 168 10.07 11.71 14.19
N GLY A 169 8.95 11.81 13.46
CA GLY A 169 8.57 12.99 12.69
C GLY A 169 7.96 14.10 13.54
N LYS A 170 7.81 15.28 12.92
CA LYS A 170 7.20 16.47 13.51
C LYS A 170 6.11 17.02 12.59
N LEU A 171 5.01 17.45 13.19
CA LEU A 171 3.96 18.21 12.51
C LEU A 171 4.42 19.65 12.30
N THR A 172 4.64 20.02 11.04
CA THR A 172 5.17 21.32 10.64
C THR A 172 4.50 21.68 9.31
N PRO A 173 4.08 22.93 9.09
CA PRO A 173 3.61 23.35 7.78
C PRO A 173 4.73 23.18 6.75
N VAL A 174 4.47 22.42 5.70
CA VAL A 174 5.40 22.16 4.58
C VAL A 174 4.76 22.46 3.22
N SER A 175 3.51 22.94 3.18
CA SER A 175 2.80 23.31 1.96
C SER A 175 3.56 24.24 1.02
N TYR A 176 4.46 25.09 1.53
CA TYR A 176 5.30 25.95 0.70
C TYR A 176 6.38 25.20 -0.12
N LEU A 177 6.68 23.94 0.24
CA LEU A 177 7.59 23.06 -0.50
C LEU A 177 6.88 22.25 -1.60
N PHE A 178 5.56 22.38 -1.71
CA PHE A 178 4.75 21.63 -2.67
C PHE A 178 3.90 22.58 -3.51
N VAL A 179 3.82 22.28 -4.81
CA VAL A 179 2.90 22.95 -5.73
C VAL A 179 1.78 21.99 -6.08
N LYS A 180 0.53 22.45 -5.95
CA LYS A 180 -0.65 21.64 -6.25
C LYS A 180 -1.01 21.80 -7.72
N HIS A 181 -0.78 20.76 -8.52
CA HIS A 181 -1.13 20.75 -9.94
C HIS A 181 -2.25 19.75 -10.24
N PRO A 182 -3.11 20.05 -11.24
CA PRO A 182 -3.92 19.04 -11.88
C PRO A 182 -3.05 17.96 -12.50
N TYR A 183 -3.49 16.71 -12.37
CA TYR A 183 -2.87 15.58 -13.04
C TYR A 183 -3.93 14.68 -13.68
N MET A 184 -3.50 13.92 -14.66
CA MET A 184 -4.29 12.85 -15.23
C MET A 184 -3.45 11.62 -15.55
N HIS A 185 -4.09 10.47 -15.46
CA HIS A 185 -3.52 9.20 -15.91
C HIS A 185 -4.09 8.86 -17.27
N LEU A 186 -3.20 8.74 -18.25
CA LEU A 186 -3.48 8.39 -19.62
C LEU A 186 -3.08 6.93 -19.82
N THR A 187 -4.00 6.11 -20.31
CA THR A 187 -3.71 4.72 -20.68
C THR A 187 -3.68 4.63 -22.19
N GLY A 188 -2.50 4.29 -22.71
CA GLY A 188 -2.26 4.04 -24.12
C GLY A 188 -2.51 2.58 -24.52
N PRO A 189 -2.50 2.29 -25.82
CA PRO A 189 -2.64 0.92 -26.35
C PRO A 189 -1.47 0.02 -25.94
N GLU A 190 -1.78 -1.15 -25.36
CA GLU A 190 -0.77 -2.13 -24.88
C GLU A 190 0.12 -2.70 -26.00
N ASP A 191 -0.35 -2.67 -27.25
CA ASP A 191 0.35 -3.21 -28.41
C ASP A 191 1.53 -2.33 -28.87
N LEU A 192 1.62 -1.09 -28.39
CA LEU A 192 2.66 -0.13 -28.75
C LEU A 192 3.75 -0.10 -27.69
N SER A 193 5.02 -0.02 -28.12
CA SER A 193 6.14 0.20 -27.20
C SER A 193 6.03 1.57 -26.52
N PRO A 194 6.57 1.73 -25.29
CA PRO A 194 6.57 3.01 -24.60
C PRO A 194 7.18 4.17 -25.41
N GLU A 195 8.20 3.90 -26.23
CA GLU A 195 8.82 4.88 -27.13
C GLU A 195 7.83 5.41 -28.18
N ASN A 196 7.08 4.51 -28.82
CA ASN A 196 6.09 4.89 -29.82
C ASN A 196 4.88 5.56 -29.19
N GLN A 197 4.50 5.15 -27.98
CA GLN A 197 3.45 5.81 -27.21
C GLN A 197 3.86 7.25 -26.85
N MET A 198 5.11 7.47 -26.43
CA MET A 198 5.64 8.81 -26.14
C MET A 198 5.58 9.72 -27.37
N ALA A 199 6.03 9.23 -28.53
CA ALA A 199 5.97 9.99 -29.78
C ALA A 199 4.53 10.35 -30.17
N ALA A 200 3.56 9.46 -29.91
CA ALA A 200 2.15 9.75 -30.15
C ALA A 200 1.57 10.80 -29.18
N LEU A 201 2.14 10.94 -27.98
CA LEU A 201 1.73 11.95 -27.00
C LEU A 201 2.40 13.31 -27.24
N GLU A 202 3.54 13.38 -27.93
CA GLU A 202 4.30 14.62 -28.13
C GLU A 202 3.45 15.75 -28.72
N ASP A 203 2.71 15.49 -29.80
CA ASP A 203 1.85 16.49 -30.46
C ASP A 203 0.69 16.99 -29.54
N PRO A 204 -0.12 16.11 -28.90
CA PRO A 204 -1.08 16.52 -27.88
C PRO A 204 -0.47 17.30 -26.72
N VAL A 205 0.71 16.87 -26.26
CA VAL A 205 1.42 17.46 -25.11
C VAL A 205 1.91 18.87 -25.41
N LEU A 206 2.44 19.12 -26.61
CA LEU A 206 2.85 20.45 -27.05
C LEU A 206 1.67 21.39 -27.31
N THR A 207 0.52 20.85 -27.71
CA THR A 207 -0.66 21.66 -28.03
C THR A 207 -1.42 22.09 -26.78
N LEU A 208 -1.38 21.29 -25.73
CA LEU A 208 -2.05 21.53 -24.47
C LEU A 208 -1.05 22.14 -23.46
N SER A 209 -1.53 22.82 -22.42
CA SER A 209 -0.67 23.40 -21.37
C SER A 209 -0.08 22.33 -20.42
N ILE A 210 0.36 21.19 -20.96
CA ILE A 210 0.94 20.09 -20.20
C ILE A 210 2.39 20.42 -19.87
N GLU A 211 2.74 20.44 -18.60
CA GLU A 211 4.09 20.73 -18.12
C GLU A 211 4.98 19.47 -18.18
N TYR A 212 4.38 18.32 -17.87
CA TYR A 212 5.12 17.07 -17.71
C TYR A 212 4.27 15.89 -18.16
N VAL A 213 4.85 14.97 -18.92
CA VAL A 213 4.31 13.63 -19.13
C VAL A 213 5.39 12.60 -18.87
N GLY A 214 5.09 11.62 -18.03
CA GLY A 214 6.01 10.52 -17.74
C GLY A 214 5.29 9.19 -17.58
N LEU A 215 5.96 8.11 -18.00
CA LEU A 215 5.47 6.76 -17.77
C LEU A 215 5.52 6.44 -16.27
N LEU A 216 4.44 5.86 -15.73
CA LEU A 216 4.41 5.47 -14.32
C LEU A 216 5.42 4.33 -14.03
N PRO A 217 6.09 4.33 -12.86
CA PRO A 217 7.05 3.29 -12.51
C PRO A 217 6.42 1.89 -12.53
N GLY A 218 7.02 0.98 -13.30
CA GLY A 218 6.57 -0.42 -13.41
C GLY A 218 5.38 -0.65 -14.36
N GLU A 219 4.86 0.41 -14.99
CA GLU A 219 3.80 0.35 -15.99
C GLU A 219 4.38 0.37 -17.42
N THR A 220 3.64 -0.18 -18.38
CA THR A 220 4.05 -0.19 -19.81
C THR A 220 3.18 0.70 -20.69
N SER A 221 2.00 1.09 -20.22
CA SER A 221 1.01 1.84 -21.00
C SER A 221 0.33 2.96 -20.22
N THR A 222 0.64 3.13 -18.93
CA THR A 222 0.01 4.15 -18.08
C THR A 222 0.97 5.31 -17.84
N TRP A 223 0.56 6.50 -18.29
CA TRP A 223 1.32 7.74 -18.23
C TRP A 223 0.66 8.72 -17.28
N GLU A 224 1.45 9.48 -16.53
CA GLU A 224 0.98 10.62 -15.74
C GLU A 224 1.31 11.92 -16.47
N ALA A 225 0.27 12.69 -16.79
CA ALA A 225 0.40 14.03 -17.33
C ALA A 225 0.08 15.06 -16.24
N ARG A 226 1.03 15.94 -15.93
CA ARG A 226 0.86 17.14 -15.09
C ARG A 226 0.52 18.31 -15.98
N VAL A 227 -0.48 19.08 -15.56
CA VAL A 227 -0.92 20.25 -16.32
C VAL A 227 -0.56 21.52 -15.57
N GLU A 228 -0.12 22.53 -16.30
CA GLU A 228 0.08 23.87 -15.78
C GLU A 228 -1.26 24.39 -15.22
N TYR A 229 -1.19 25.11 -14.10
CA TYR A 229 -2.36 25.71 -13.49
C TYR A 229 -2.82 26.93 -14.30
N SER A 230 -3.49 26.71 -15.44
CA SER A 230 -4.27 27.74 -16.11
C SER A 230 -5.69 27.24 -16.37
N GLU A 231 -6.66 27.92 -15.73
CA GLU A 231 -8.12 27.76 -15.92
C GLU A 231 -8.75 26.44 -15.38
N PRO A 232 -10.11 26.33 -15.25
CA PRO A 232 -10.71 25.34 -14.35
C PRO A 232 -10.45 23.91 -14.82
N PRO A 233 -10.02 23.01 -13.91
CA PRO A 233 -9.48 21.69 -14.25
C PRO A 233 -10.45 20.75 -14.98
N MET A 234 -11.76 21.06 -15.00
CA MET A 234 -12.74 20.25 -15.74
C MET A 234 -12.68 20.47 -17.26
N GLN A 235 -12.51 21.72 -17.73
CA GLN A 235 -12.54 22.02 -19.17
C GLN A 235 -11.34 21.38 -19.88
N LEU A 236 -10.18 21.49 -19.24
CA LEU A 236 -8.93 20.87 -19.67
C LEU A 236 -9.03 19.34 -19.81
N VAL A 237 -9.70 18.66 -18.88
CA VAL A 237 -9.89 17.20 -18.95
C VAL A 237 -10.74 16.82 -20.16
N GLU A 238 -11.79 17.59 -20.46
CA GLU A 238 -12.63 17.34 -21.63
C GLU A 238 -11.88 17.58 -22.94
N ASP A 239 -11.05 18.62 -22.98
CA ASP A 239 -10.30 18.97 -24.19
C ASP A 239 -9.17 17.96 -24.44
N MET A 240 -8.52 17.46 -23.38
CA MET A 240 -7.60 16.32 -23.48
C MET A 240 -8.28 15.09 -24.05
N GLN A 241 -9.47 14.72 -23.56
CA GLN A 241 -10.20 13.57 -24.08
C GLN A 241 -10.51 13.66 -25.58
N LYS A 242 -10.66 14.88 -26.12
CA LYS A 242 -10.88 15.10 -27.56
C LYS A 242 -9.58 15.08 -28.37
N MET A 243 -8.47 15.47 -27.76
CA MET A 243 -7.17 15.62 -28.42
C MET A 243 -6.29 14.35 -28.33
N LEU A 244 -6.66 13.39 -27.49
CA LEU A 244 -5.96 12.12 -27.38
C LEU A 244 -6.06 11.30 -28.68
N PRO A 245 -4.96 10.65 -29.11
CA PRO A 245 -4.99 9.80 -30.29
C PRO A 245 -5.89 8.58 -30.10
N GLU A 246 -6.29 7.95 -31.21
CA GLU A 246 -7.06 6.70 -31.15
C GLU A 246 -6.36 5.63 -30.29
N GLY A 247 -7.12 4.97 -29.43
CA GLY A 247 -6.60 3.94 -28.51
C GLY A 247 -6.13 4.47 -27.16
N TRP A 248 -6.12 5.79 -26.96
CA TRP A 248 -5.83 6.39 -25.65
C TRP A 248 -7.10 6.68 -24.85
N SER A 249 -7.01 6.58 -23.53
CA SER A 249 -8.11 6.91 -22.64
C SER A 249 -7.63 7.57 -21.35
N VAL A 250 -8.43 8.50 -20.81
CA VAL A 250 -8.17 9.11 -19.51
C VAL A 250 -8.80 8.24 -18.42
N THR A 251 -7.97 7.66 -17.57
CA THR A 251 -8.38 6.73 -16.52
C THR A 251 -8.67 7.46 -15.21
N LYS A 252 -7.71 8.26 -14.71
CA LYS A 252 -7.81 9.00 -13.45
C LYS A 252 -7.54 10.48 -13.70
N THR A 253 -8.26 11.36 -13.00
CA THR A 253 -7.99 12.80 -12.97
C THR A 253 -8.09 13.29 -11.54
N GLY A 254 -7.29 14.30 -11.19
CA GLY A 254 -7.31 14.85 -9.85
C GLY A 254 -6.37 16.02 -9.67
N LEU A 255 -6.20 16.42 -8.41
CA LEU A 255 -5.18 17.36 -7.99
C LEU A 255 -4.15 16.59 -7.17
N LYS A 256 -2.87 16.86 -7.39
CA LYS A 256 -1.75 16.22 -6.71
C LYS A 256 -0.74 17.27 -6.25
N TYR A 257 -0.14 17.02 -5.09
CA TYR A 257 0.95 17.84 -4.58
C TYR A 257 2.27 17.32 -5.17
N TYR A 258 2.97 18.19 -5.86
CA TYR A 258 4.29 17.92 -6.42
C TYR A 258 5.34 18.69 -5.63
N PRO A 259 6.42 18.04 -5.16
CA PRO A 259 7.47 18.72 -4.43
C PRO A 259 8.29 19.63 -5.35
N SER A 260 8.65 20.81 -4.87
CA SER A 260 9.57 21.71 -5.58
C SER A 260 11.03 21.26 -5.46
N GLU A 261 11.40 20.69 -4.31
CA GLU A 261 12.73 20.18 -4.02
C GLU A 261 12.64 18.76 -3.49
N HIS A 262 13.54 17.89 -3.94
CA HIS A 262 13.60 16.50 -3.53
C HIS A 262 14.70 16.24 -2.50
N VAL A 263 14.42 15.35 -1.55
CA VAL A 263 15.41 14.84 -0.58
C VAL A 263 15.79 13.42 -1.00
N GLN A 264 17.08 13.19 -1.26
CA GLN A 264 17.57 11.86 -1.61
C GLN A 264 17.72 11.00 -0.36
N VAL A 265 17.18 9.77 -0.41
CA VAL A 265 17.30 8.77 0.66
C VAL A 265 17.79 7.45 0.05
N GLU A 266 18.79 6.85 0.67
CA GLU A 266 19.35 5.57 0.24
C GLU A 266 18.38 4.41 0.51
N ASP A 267 18.22 3.52 -0.46
CA ASP A 267 17.20 2.47 -0.44
C ASP A 267 17.41 1.43 0.66
N GLU A 268 18.67 1.05 0.90
CA GLU A 268 19.06 0.03 1.87
C GLU A 268 19.50 0.64 3.22
N SER A 269 19.19 1.93 3.44
CA SER A 269 19.50 2.62 4.69
C SER A 269 18.41 2.40 5.75
N GLU A 270 18.80 2.54 7.02
CA GLU A 270 17.85 2.56 8.15
C GLU A 270 16.79 3.66 7.99
N ALA A 271 17.17 4.79 7.40
CA ALA A 271 16.28 5.89 7.03
C ALA A 271 15.22 5.46 6.01
N GLY A 272 15.62 4.71 4.98
CA GLY A 272 14.72 4.18 3.96
C GLY A 272 13.70 3.20 4.53
N ASP A 273 14.15 2.25 5.35
CA ASP A 273 13.27 1.28 6.00
C ASP A 273 12.33 1.94 7.01
N ALA A 274 12.81 2.93 7.77
CA ALA A 274 11.99 3.72 8.68
C ALA A 274 10.88 4.47 7.92
N PHE A 275 11.21 5.06 6.76
CA PHE A 275 10.23 5.76 5.93
C PHE A 275 9.19 4.82 5.32
N ARG A 276 9.60 3.64 4.81
CA ARG A 276 8.66 2.63 4.30
C ARG A 276 7.67 2.20 5.38
N ASN A 277 8.16 1.86 6.56
CA ASN A 277 7.34 1.47 7.71
C ASN A 277 6.41 2.62 8.15
N PHE A 278 6.87 3.87 8.05
CA PHE A 278 6.04 5.05 8.31
C PHE A 278 4.88 5.16 7.31
N VAL A 279 5.16 5.01 6.01
CA VAL A 279 4.13 5.02 4.95
C VAL A 279 3.15 3.87 5.13
N GLU A 280 3.62 2.64 5.35
CA GLU A 280 2.75 1.46 5.59
C GLU A 280 1.78 1.71 6.76
N LYS A 281 2.27 2.28 7.87
CA LYS A 281 1.42 2.62 9.02
C LYS A 281 0.40 3.71 8.73
N LEU A 282 0.72 4.66 7.85
CA LEU A 282 -0.23 5.68 7.42
C LEU A 282 -1.28 5.10 6.49
N GLU A 283 -0.91 4.20 5.57
CA GLU A 283 -1.83 3.50 4.68
C GLU A 283 -2.79 2.57 5.43
N ASP A 284 -2.34 1.99 6.55
CA ASP A 284 -3.19 1.22 7.47
C ASP A 284 -4.29 2.08 8.14
N CYS A 285 -4.17 3.41 8.11
CA CYS A 285 -5.17 4.30 8.68
C CYS A 285 -6.37 4.48 7.72
N PRO A 286 -7.61 4.16 8.16
CA PRO A 286 -8.77 4.14 7.27
C PRO A 286 -9.23 5.53 6.78
N ASP A 287 -8.78 6.59 7.47
CA ASP A 287 -9.10 7.98 7.15
C ASP A 287 -8.06 8.59 6.19
N VAL A 288 -6.90 7.97 5.99
CA VAL A 288 -5.87 8.43 5.05
C VAL A 288 -6.30 8.07 3.63
N SER A 289 -6.25 9.05 2.73
CA SER A 289 -6.62 8.88 1.32
C SER A 289 -5.38 8.86 0.43
N GLU A 290 -4.52 9.86 0.56
CA GLU A 290 -3.35 10.02 -0.30
C GLU A 290 -2.17 10.55 0.54
N ILE A 291 -0.95 10.11 0.22
CA ILE A 291 0.27 10.52 0.89
C ILE A 291 1.22 11.08 -0.16
N TYR A 292 1.64 12.32 0.04
CA TYR A 292 2.61 13.01 -0.80
C TYR A 292 3.89 13.22 -0.01
N SER A 293 5.04 12.98 -0.63
CA SER A 293 6.33 13.25 -0.02
C SER A 293 7.31 13.77 -1.05
N ASN A 294 8.35 14.46 -0.57
CA ASN A 294 9.44 14.93 -1.42
C ASN A 294 10.63 13.96 -1.46
N LEU A 295 10.46 12.74 -0.97
CA LEU A 295 11.50 11.73 -0.99
C LEU A 295 11.82 11.31 -2.43
N ARG A 296 13.10 11.16 -2.72
CA ARG A 296 13.62 10.52 -3.92
C ARG A 296 14.53 9.37 -3.51
N TRP A 297 14.16 8.15 -3.87
CA TRP A 297 14.99 6.97 -3.65
C TRP A 297 16.30 7.09 -4.42
N SER A 298 17.40 6.61 -3.85
CA SER A 298 18.70 6.54 -4.51
C SER A 298 18.68 5.67 -5.77
N SER A 299 17.86 4.60 -5.76
CA SER A 299 17.65 3.73 -6.92
C SER A 299 16.74 4.34 -7.99
N TYR A 300 16.11 5.48 -7.70
CA TYR A 300 15.18 6.12 -8.63
C TYR A 300 15.94 6.69 -9.82
N GLU A 301 15.94 5.92 -10.90
CA GLU A 301 16.22 6.43 -12.23
C GLU A 301 14.99 7.19 -12.72
N PRO A 302 15.15 8.44 -13.21
CA PRO A 302 14.05 9.14 -13.85
C PRO A 302 13.52 8.30 -15.02
N PRO A 303 12.21 8.32 -15.29
CA PRO A 303 11.61 7.54 -16.35
C PRO A 303 12.33 7.85 -17.67
N LYS A 304 12.80 6.80 -18.36
CA LYS A 304 13.51 6.92 -19.66
C LYS A 304 12.67 7.62 -20.73
N HIS A 305 11.35 7.61 -20.55
CA HIS A 305 10.38 8.21 -21.43
C HIS A 305 9.62 9.28 -20.63
N GLU A 306 10.17 10.48 -20.65
CA GLU A 306 9.54 11.68 -20.09
C GLU A 306 9.63 12.84 -21.06
N ILE A 307 8.55 13.61 -21.15
CA ILE A 307 8.49 14.87 -21.86
C ILE A 307 8.34 15.93 -20.78
N VAL A 308 9.36 16.76 -20.61
CA VAL A 308 9.33 17.92 -19.72
C VAL A 308 9.29 19.15 -20.59
N LEU A 309 8.18 19.89 -20.56
CA LEU A 309 7.96 21.09 -21.40
C LEU A 309 8.28 22.39 -20.65
N THR A 310 9.31 22.38 -19.80
CA THR A 310 9.80 23.59 -19.12
C THR A 310 10.98 24.20 -19.87
N GLU A 311 10.85 25.45 -20.29
CA GLU A 311 12.00 26.33 -20.61
C GLU A 311 12.84 26.64 -19.36
#